data_AF-A0A645G920-F1
#
_entry.id   AF-A0A645G920-F1
#
_cell.length_a   1.000
_cell.length_b   1.000
_cell.length_c   1.000
_cell.angle_alpha   90.00
_cell.angle_beta   90.00
_cell.angle_gamma   90.00
#
_symmetry.space_group_name_H-M   'P 1'
#
loop_
_entity.id
_entity.type
_entity.pdbx_description
1 polymer ?
#
loop_
_entity_poly.entity_id
_entity_poly.type
_entity_poly.pdbx_seq_one_letter_code
_entity_poly.pdbx_strand_id
1 'polypeptide(L)'
;MEIIPGVTTEVDCNKHGLGGRFVEKDVEGWGYSYLIFESDGSVRSTRMACPDDTRRTEVVTGATQLLNYNSRLPIVVFIPKKDNFSVQYRIWEAGEVK
;
A
#
# COMPACT_ATOMS: atom_id res chain seq x y z
N MET A 1 -8.17 -7.15 -8.28
CA MET A 1 -6.81 -6.56 -8.29
C MET A 1 -6.59 -5.85 -6.98
N GLU A 2 -5.44 -5.98 -6.36
CA GLU A 2 -5.09 -5.33 -5.10
C GLU A 2 -4.02 -4.28 -5.31
N ILE A 3 -4.22 -3.08 -4.75
CA ILE A 3 -3.23 -2.00 -4.69
C ILE A 3 -2.61 -1.98 -3.30
N ILE A 4 -1.28 -1.99 -3.26
CA ILE A 4 -0.48 -2.15 -2.05
C ILE A 4 0.43 -0.92 -1.90
N PRO A 5 0.15 -0.02 -0.94
CA PRO A 5 1.02 1.10 -0.65
C PRO A 5 2.18 0.62 0.22
N GLY A 6 3.37 1.17 0.00
CA GLY A 6 4.54 0.82 0.79
C GLY A 6 5.48 2.00 1.02
N VAL A 7 6.28 1.90 2.07
CA VAL A 7 7.41 2.81 2.31
C VAL A 7 8.66 1.98 2.55
N THR A 8 9.75 2.30 1.84
CA THR A 8 11.05 1.68 2.07
C THR A 8 11.69 2.27 3.31
N THR A 9 12.01 1.45 4.31
CA THR A 9 12.63 1.91 5.56
C THR A 9 13.44 0.80 6.22
N GLU A 10 14.28 1.16 7.19
CA GLU A 10 15.01 0.20 8.01
C GLU A 10 14.08 -0.39 9.08
N VAL A 11 14.02 -1.71 9.14
CA VAL A 11 13.20 -2.46 10.08
C VAL A 11 14.04 -3.46 10.86
N ASP A 12 13.61 -3.80 12.07
CA ASP A 12 14.12 -4.90 12.87
C ASP A 12 13.26 -6.18 12.67
N CYS A 13 13.43 -7.15 13.57
CA CYS A 13 12.67 -8.40 13.56
C CYS A 13 11.15 -8.25 13.83
N ASN A 14 10.69 -7.07 14.25
CA ASN A 14 9.27 -6.86 14.54
C ASN A 14 8.44 -6.92 13.26
N LYS A 15 7.14 -7.22 13.42
CA LYS A 15 6.18 -6.96 12.35
C LYS A 15 5.90 -5.47 12.30
N HIS A 16 6.06 -4.89 11.12
CA HIS A 16 5.84 -3.47 10.83
C HIS A 16 4.61 -3.29 9.95
N GLY A 17 3.96 -2.13 10.07
CA GLY A 17 2.89 -1.72 9.17
C GLY A 17 2.90 -0.22 8.96
N LEU A 18 2.61 0.21 7.73
CA LEU A 18 2.53 1.62 7.37
C LEU A 18 1.14 2.15 7.75
N GLY A 19 1.11 3.23 8.51
CA GLY A 19 -0.11 3.99 8.80
C GLY A 19 -0.61 4.71 7.56
N GLY A 20 -1.91 4.84 7.43
CA GLY A 20 -2.56 5.52 6.30
C GLY A 20 -3.73 4.74 5.73
N ARG A 21 -4.38 5.33 4.73
CA ARG A 21 -5.56 4.75 4.05
C ARG A 21 -5.66 5.26 2.62
N PHE A 22 -6.36 4.50 1.78
CA PHE A 22 -6.81 5.03 0.49
C PHE A 22 -8.08 5.87 0.63
N VAL A 23 -8.15 6.91 -0.18
CA VAL A 23 -9.33 7.73 -0.41
C VAL A 23 -9.61 7.73 -1.90
N GLU A 24 -10.81 7.30 -2.28
CA GLU A 24 -11.26 7.37 -3.66
C GLU A 24 -11.86 8.76 -3.95
N LYS A 25 -11.53 9.30 -5.11
CA LYS A 25 -11.98 10.61 -5.59
C LYS A 25 -12.38 10.49 -7.05
N ASP A 26 -13.41 11.23 -7.44
CA ASP A 26 -13.90 11.26 -8.82
C ASP A 26 -13.28 12.41 -9.60
N VAL A 27 -13.08 12.19 -10.90
CA VAL A 27 -12.80 13.22 -11.89
C VAL A 27 -14.14 13.79 -12.36
N GLU A 28 -14.40 15.03 -11.94
CA GLU A 28 -15.66 15.70 -12.20
C GLU A 28 -15.96 15.77 -13.71
N GLY A 29 -17.16 15.33 -14.11
CA GLY A 29 -17.61 15.32 -15.51
C GLY A 29 -17.07 14.19 -16.40
N TRP A 30 -16.19 13.31 -15.90
CA TRP A 30 -15.62 12.20 -16.67
C TRP A 30 -16.14 10.80 -16.26
N GLY A 31 -16.58 10.64 -15.01
CA GLY A 31 -17.04 9.34 -14.51
C GLY A 31 -15.92 8.34 -14.19
N TYR A 32 -14.69 8.83 -13.99
CA TYR A 32 -13.54 8.04 -13.56
C TYR A 32 -13.10 8.41 -12.16
N SER A 33 -12.64 7.42 -11.40
CA SER A 33 -12.07 7.64 -10.08
C SER A 33 -10.56 7.45 -10.06
N TYR A 34 -9.91 8.06 -9.09
CA TYR A 34 -8.51 7.88 -8.75
C TYR A 34 -8.38 7.68 -7.24
N LEU A 35 -7.28 7.06 -6.84
CA LEU A 35 -6.99 6.80 -5.43
C LEU A 35 -5.92 7.75 -4.92
N ILE A 36 -6.12 8.28 -3.72
CA ILE A 36 -5.10 9.00 -2.96
C ILE A 36 -4.74 8.14 -1.76
N PHE A 37 -3.48 7.77 -1.60
CA PHE A 37 -3.00 7.20 -0.36
C PHE A 37 -2.62 8.32 0.62
N GLU A 38 -3.46 8.53 1.63
CA GLU A 38 -3.20 9.48 2.70
C GLU A 38 -2.38 8.80 3.80
N SER A 39 -1.13 9.21 3.94
CA SER A 39 -0.22 8.74 4.99
C SER A 39 0.78 9.83 5.35
N ASP A 40 1.12 9.90 6.63
CA ASP A 40 2.20 10.74 7.14
C ASP A 40 3.56 10.02 7.12
N GLY A 41 3.59 8.72 6.80
CA GLY A 41 4.79 7.86 6.83
C GLY A 41 5.04 7.20 8.18
N SER A 42 4.11 7.30 9.14
CA SER A 42 4.24 6.61 10.41
C SER A 42 4.25 5.09 10.23
N VAL A 43 5.22 4.42 10.86
CA VAL A 43 5.32 2.96 10.90
C VAL A 43 5.00 2.47 12.30
N ARG A 44 4.00 1.58 12.41
CA ARG A 44 3.69 0.88 13.65
C ARG A 44 4.45 -0.43 13.69
N SER A 45 4.91 -0.83 14.87
CA SER A 45 5.62 -2.09 15.08
C SER A 45 5.07 -2.88 16.27
N THR A 46 5.33 -4.19 16.25
CA THR A 46 5.21 -5.04 17.45
C THR A 46 6.34 -4.75 18.44
N ARG A 47 6.27 -5.33 19.66
CA ARG A 47 7.23 -5.08 20.76
C ARG A 47 7.97 -6.35 21.19
N MET A 48 8.49 -7.11 20.23
CA MET A 48 9.38 -8.24 20.50
C MET A 48 10.80 -7.75 20.79
N ALA A 49 11.54 -8.49 21.60
CA ALA A 49 12.98 -8.26 21.74
C ALA A 49 13.69 -8.74 20.47
N CYS A 50 14.38 -7.84 19.78
CA CYS A 50 15.15 -8.15 18.57
C CYS A 50 16.66 -8.14 18.86
N PRO A 51 17.41 -9.13 18.38
CA PRO A 51 18.88 -9.07 18.37
C PRO A 51 19.39 -7.89 17.51
N ASP A 52 20.55 -7.35 17.87
CA ASP A 52 21.11 -6.13 17.26
C ASP A 52 21.45 -6.28 15.76
N ASP A 53 21.70 -7.52 15.30
CA ASP A 53 22.10 -7.84 13.92
C ASP A 53 20.92 -8.10 12.96
N THR A 54 19.68 -7.87 13.40
CA THR A 54 18.47 -8.17 12.61
C THR A 54 17.98 -7.02 11.74
N ARG A 55 18.65 -5.86 11.75
CA ARG A 55 18.21 -4.70 10.97
C ARG A 55 18.41 -4.89 9.48
N ARG A 56 17.40 -4.52 8.69
CA ARG A 56 17.42 -4.62 7.23
C ARG A 56 16.51 -3.57 6.58
N THR A 57 16.82 -3.19 5.35
CA THR A 57 15.91 -2.39 4.51
C THR A 57 14.76 -3.26 4.00
N GLU A 58 13.53 -2.84 4.25
CA GLU A 58 12.33 -3.53 3.77
C GLU A 58 11.26 -2.53 3.32
N VAL A 59 10.37 -2.94 2.43
CA VAL A 59 9.17 -2.16 2.08
C VAL A 59 8.06 -2.49 3.06
N VAL A 60 7.78 -1.58 3.98
CA VAL A 60 6.68 -1.71 4.94
C VAL A 60 5.38 -1.32 4.27
N THR A 61 4.40 -2.23 4.25
CA THR A 61 3.13 -2.03 3.56
C THR A 61 2.03 -1.50 4.47
N GLY A 62 1.08 -0.78 3.88
CA GLY A 62 -0.09 -0.20 4.56
C GLY A 62 -1.38 -0.96 4.29
N ALA A 63 -2.50 -0.35 4.67
CA ALA A 63 -3.83 -0.88 4.32
C ALA A 63 -3.97 -0.92 2.78
N THR A 64 -4.30 -2.10 2.25
CA THR A 64 -4.43 -2.34 0.81
C THR A 64 -5.85 -2.02 0.33
N GLN A 65 -5.99 -1.79 -0.97
CA GLN A 65 -7.29 -1.58 -1.61
C GLN A 65 -7.53 -2.67 -2.65
N LEU A 66 -8.59 -3.46 -2.47
CA LEU A 66 -9.05 -4.41 -3.47
C LEU A 66 -10.03 -3.71 -4.42
N LEU A 67 -9.78 -3.85 -5.72
CA LEU A 67 -10.52 -3.23 -6.82
C LEU A 67 -10.93 -4.28 -7.85
N ASN A 68 -11.99 -4.00 -8.59
CA ASN A 68 -12.36 -4.76 -9.77
C ASN A 68 -11.29 -4.62 -10.85
N TYR A 69 -10.92 -5.72 -11.51
CA TYR A 69 -9.99 -5.68 -12.62
C TYR A 69 -10.72 -5.21 -13.89
N ASN A 70 -10.30 -4.07 -14.44
CA ASN A 70 -10.80 -3.55 -15.72
C ASN A 70 -9.62 -3.08 -16.57
N SER A 71 -9.26 -3.85 -17.60
CA SER A 71 -8.13 -3.53 -18.49
C SER A 71 -8.40 -2.38 -19.47
N ARG A 72 -9.65 -1.89 -19.57
CA ARG A 72 -10.00 -0.76 -20.45
C ARG A 72 -9.69 0.60 -19.83
N LEU A 73 -9.50 0.66 -18.52
CA LEU A 73 -9.28 1.90 -17.78
C LEU A 73 -7.99 1.82 -16.96
N PRO A 74 -7.14 2.87 -16.97
CA PRO A 74 -5.99 2.92 -16.10
C PRO A 74 -6.43 3.17 -14.65
N ILE A 75 -5.60 2.73 -13.70
CA ILE A 75 -5.81 3.02 -12.28
C ILE A 75 -4.77 4.03 -11.86
N VAL A 76 -5.23 5.22 -11.49
CA VAL A 76 -4.38 6.34 -11.09
C VAL A 76 -4.29 6.37 -9.56
N VAL A 77 -3.07 6.31 -9.03
CA VAL A 77 -2.81 6.33 -7.60
C VAL A 77 -1.84 7.47 -7.28
N PHE A 78 -2.28 8.40 -6.44
CA PHE A 78 -1.45 9.43 -5.86
C PHE A 78 -0.91 8.96 -4.51
N ILE A 79 0.39 9.12 -4.31
CA ILE A 79 1.08 8.84 -3.05
C ILE A 79 1.70 10.12 -2.48
N PRO A 80 2.01 10.14 -1.17
CA PRO A 80 2.73 11.26 -0.58
C PRO A 80 4.03 11.55 -1.33
N LYS A 81 4.35 12.84 -1.53
CA LYS A 81 5.55 13.29 -2.25
C LYS A 81 6.87 12.93 -1.54
N LYS A 82 6.82 12.50 -0.27
CA LYS A 82 8.01 12.14 0.51
C LYS A 82 8.77 11.01 -0.18
N ASP A 83 10.09 11.04 -0.06
CA ASP A 83 10.94 9.97 -0.57
C ASP A 83 10.58 8.62 0.06
N ASN A 84 10.88 7.53 -0.64
CA ASN A 84 10.69 6.14 -0.23
C ASN A 84 9.25 5.58 -0.27
N PHE A 85 8.23 6.37 -0.60
CA PHE A 85 6.90 5.81 -0.88
C PHE A 85 6.87 5.09 -2.24
N SER A 86 6.15 3.98 -2.29
CA SER A 86 5.93 3.19 -3.49
C SER A 86 4.52 2.62 -3.53
N VAL A 87 4.08 2.25 -4.74
CA VAL A 87 2.85 1.49 -4.95
C VAL A 87 3.20 0.23 -5.72
N GLN A 88 2.73 -0.89 -5.21
CA GLN A 88 2.76 -2.19 -5.88
C GLN A 88 1.33 -2.65 -6.14
N TYR A 89 1.17 -3.62 -7.02
CA TYR A 89 -0.11 -4.24 -7.27
C TYR A 89 0.00 -5.76 -7.31
N ARG A 90 -1.11 -6.44 -7.03
CA ARG A 90 -1.27 -7.89 -7.16
C ARG A 90 -2.55 -8.21 -7.89
N ILE A 91 -2.49 -9.14 -8.83
CA ILE A 91 -3.69 -9.65 -9.52
C ILE A 91 -4.18 -10.88 -8.75
N TRP A 92 -5.48 -10.90 -8.50
CA TRP A 92 -6.16 -11.99 -7.82
C TRP A 92 -7.12 -12.64 -8.82
N GLU A 93 -7.13 -13.96 -8.84
CA GLU A 93 -8.04 -14.77 -9.65
C GLU A 93 -8.94 -15.56 -8.69
N ALA A 94 -10.25 -15.55 -8.96
CA ALA A 94 -11.20 -16.29 -8.14
C ALA A 94 -11.10 -17.79 -8.46
N GLY A 95 -11.01 -18.63 -7.43
CA GLY A 95 -11.10 -20.07 -7.60
C GLY A 95 -12.53 -20.52 -7.93
N GLU A 96 -12.67 -21.80 -8.29
CA GLU A 96 -13.98 -22.42 -8.47
C GLU A 96 -14.77 -22.39 -7.15
N VAL A 97 -16.03 -21.94 -7.23
CA VAL A 97 -16.98 -22.05 -6.12
C VAL A 97 -17.52 -23.48 -6.13
N LYS A 98 -17.29 -24.22 -5.05
CA LYS A 98 -17.87 -25.55 -4.85
C LYS A 98 -19.32 -25.48 -4.39
#